data_AF-A0A0C9R7F9-F1
#
_entry.id   AF-A0A0C9R7F9-F1
#
_cell.length_a   1.000
_cell.length_b   1.000
_cell.length_c   1.000
_cell.angle_alpha   90.00
_cell.angle_beta   90.00
_cell.angle_gamma   90.00
#
_symmetry.space_group_name_H-M   'P 1'
#
loop_
_entity.id
_entity.type
_entity.pdbx_description
1 polymer ?
#
loop_
_entity_poly.entity_id
_entity_poly.type
_entity_poly.pdbx_seq_one_letter_code
_entity_poly.pdbx_strand_id
1 'polypeptide(L)'
;MALAEVCGLNNYVNFTSFDDKNQLQNEIDSYSRNFGNNLSLAVPPYANPAEGLAQLASVPDDNGKNLKIKFDHGTTTLGFRYQGGVVLAVDSRATGGQFIGSQSMKKIVEINDYLLGTLAGGAADCVYWDRVLAKQCRMYELRNRERISVAAASKLISNMVYNYKGMGLSMGMMIAGWDKRGPGLYYVDSEGTRTPGKVFSVGSGSVFAFGVLDSGYNWNLTDEEAYDLGRRSIYHATHRDAYSGGIIRVYHMKETGWVHISDEDCKDLHYMYQEEKQNAVN
;
A
#
# COMPACT_ATOMS: atom_id res chain seq x y z
N MET A 1 17.05 3.20 -30.01
CA MET A 1 16.20 4.32 -29.55
C MET A 1 16.60 4.61 -28.11
N ALA A 2 17.28 5.72 -27.85
CA ALA A 2 17.67 6.08 -26.48
C ALA A 2 16.37 6.33 -25.67
N LEU A 3 16.32 5.89 -24.41
CA LEU A 3 15.19 6.11 -23.51
C LEU A 3 14.75 7.59 -23.50
N ALA A 4 15.71 8.51 -23.65
CA ALA A 4 15.49 9.95 -23.77
C ALA A 4 14.59 10.35 -24.96
N GLU A 5 14.74 9.71 -26.10
CA GLU A 5 13.94 9.99 -27.31
C GLU A 5 12.52 9.45 -27.15
N VAL A 6 12.37 8.24 -26.58
CA VAL A 6 11.08 7.61 -26.29
C VAL A 6 10.28 8.39 -25.23
N CYS A 7 10.97 8.93 -24.22
CA CYS A 7 10.37 9.78 -23.20
C CYS A 7 10.16 11.23 -23.66
N GLY A 8 10.50 11.58 -24.91
CA GLY A 8 10.41 12.96 -25.41
C GLY A 8 11.35 13.96 -24.70
N LEU A 9 12.33 13.47 -23.94
CA LEU A 9 13.24 14.29 -23.14
C LEU A 9 14.09 15.22 -24.01
N ASN A 10 14.43 14.84 -25.25
CA ASN A 10 15.21 15.70 -26.15
C ASN A 10 14.52 17.03 -26.52
N ASN A 11 13.18 17.11 -26.40
CA ASN A 11 12.43 18.33 -26.68
C ASN A 11 12.36 19.29 -25.47
N TYR A 12 12.70 18.80 -24.27
CA TYR A 12 12.58 19.53 -23.01
C TYR A 12 13.92 19.71 -22.29
N VAL A 13 14.84 18.78 -22.47
CA VAL A 13 16.17 18.74 -21.88
C VAL A 13 17.17 18.78 -23.03
N ASN A 14 17.79 19.95 -23.22
CA ASN A 14 18.84 20.09 -24.21
C ASN A 14 20.17 19.61 -23.61
N PHE A 15 20.46 18.31 -23.78
CA PHE A 15 21.73 17.71 -23.34
C PHE A 15 22.99 18.34 -23.98
N THR A 16 22.81 19.24 -24.96
CA THR A 16 23.89 19.94 -25.65
C THR A 16 24.06 21.40 -25.26
N SER A 17 23.10 22.02 -24.55
CA SER A 17 23.21 23.42 -24.11
C SER A 17 23.35 23.52 -22.59
N PHE A 18 24.59 23.53 -22.12
CA PHE A 18 24.93 23.87 -20.72
C PHE A 18 25.12 25.38 -20.48
N ASP A 19 24.84 26.23 -21.47
CA ASP A 19 25.21 27.65 -21.44
C ASP A 19 24.26 28.54 -20.61
N ASP A 20 23.04 28.09 -20.29
CA ASP A 20 22.06 28.91 -19.56
C ASP A 20 21.77 28.35 -18.15
N LYS A 21 22.47 28.90 -17.15
CA LYS A 21 22.37 28.47 -15.73
C LYS A 21 20.94 28.51 -15.18
N ASN A 22 20.11 29.44 -15.67
CA ASN A 22 18.72 29.58 -15.22
C ASN A 22 17.85 28.42 -15.72
N GLN A 23 18.13 27.91 -16.92
CA GLN A 23 17.40 26.78 -17.49
C GLN A 23 17.72 25.48 -16.73
N LEU A 24 19.01 25.25 -16.45
CA LEU A 24 19.45 24.10 -15.64
C LEU A 24 18.84 24.11 -14.23
N GLN A 25 18.77 25.29 -13.58
CA GLN A 25 18.16 25.40 -12.26
C GLN A 25 16.66 25.06 -12.29
N ASN A 26 15.93 25.56 -13.29
CA ASN A 26 14.51 25.26 -13.46
C ASN A 26 14.26 23.77 -13.77
N GLU A 27 15.15 23.14 -14.56
CA GLU A 27 15.09 21.71 -14.84
C GLU A 27 15.34 20.88 -13.58
N ILE A 28 16.42 21.18 -12.84
CA ILE A 28 16.72 20.53 -11.56
C ILE A 28 15.51 20.65 -10.64
N ASP A 29 15.02 21.87 -10.42
CA ASP A 29 13.87 22.12 -9.54
C ASP A 29 12.62 21.37 -9.98
N SER A 30 12.38 21.18 -11.30
CA SER A 30 11.26 20.42 -11.84
C SER A 30 11.35 18.92 -11.55
N TYR A 31 12.54 18.33 -11.66
CA TYR A 31 12.77 16.90 -11.41
C TYR A 31 13.05 16.57 -9.94
N SER A 32 13.42 17.57 -9.14
CA SER A 32 13.75 17.45 -7.72
C SER A 32 12.69 18.08 -6.79
N ARG A 33 11.47 18.35 -7.30
CA ARG A 33 10.38 19.00 -6.53
C ARG A 33 10.07 18.31 -5.21
N ASN A 34 10.19 16.98 -5.17
CA ASN A 34 9.92 16.18 -3.98
C ASN A 34 10.90 16.46 -2.82
N PHE A 35 12.09 16.99 -3.08
CA PHE A 35 13.04 17.40 -2.05
C PHE A 35 12.63 18.71 -1.37
N GLY A 36 12.10 19.68 -2.13
CA GLY A 36 11.61 20.96 -1.59
C GLY A 36 10.19 20.87 -1.04
N ASN A 37 9.31 20.14 -1.72
CA ASN A 37 7.93 19.90 -1.33
C ASN A 37 7.59 18.41 -1.44
N ASN A 38 7.57 17.72 -0.29
CA ASN A 38 7.27 16.28 -0.25
C ASN A 38 5.85 15.91 -0.73
N LEU A 39 4.94 16.89 -0.86
CA LEU A 39 3.61 16.68 -1.43
C LEU A 39 3.62 16.62 -2.95
N SER A 40 4.73 16.99 -3.59
CA SER A 40 4.86 17.07 -5.04
C SER A 40 5.89 16.06 -5.56
N LEU A 41 5.41 15.04 -6.25
CA LEU A 41 6.24 14.17 -7.10
C LEU A 41 6.60 14.88 -8.40
N ALA A 42 7.80 14.60 -8.90
CA ALA A 42 8.19 14.96 -10.26
C ALA A 42 7.31 14.19 -11.25
N VAL A 43 6.72 14.92 -12.20
CA VAL A 43 5.86 14.35 -13.24
C VAL A 43 6.61 14.30 -14.57
N PRO A 44 6.30 13.33 -15.45
CA PRO A 44 6.84 13.31 -16.80
C PRO A 44 6.57 14.63 -17.54
N PRO A 45 7.48 15.07 -18.43
CA PRO A 45 7.41 16.37 -19.10
C PRO A 45 6.38 16.39 -20.25
N TYR A 46 5.18 15.86 -20.03
CA TYR A 46 4.06 15.92 -20.99
C TYR A 46 3.10 17.03 -20.60
N ALA A 47 2.45 17.66 -21.60
CA ALA A 47 1.42 18.67 -21.37
C ALA A 47 0.23 18.10 -20.56
N ASN A 48 -0.13 16.85 -20.81
CA ASN A 48 -1.05 16.06 -19.99
C ASN A 48 -0.43 14.69 -19.68
N PRO A 49 0.19 14.51 -18.50
CA PRO A 49 0.86 13.27 -18.13
C PRO A 49 -0.04 12.04 -18.14
N ALA A 50 -1.33 12.19 -17.80
CA ALA A 50 -2.27 11.07 -17.77
C ALA A 50 -2.58 10.54 -19.18
N GLU A 51 -2.81 11.44 -20.14
CA GLU A 51 -3.01 11.07 -21.54
C GLU A 51 -1.72 10.57 -22.19
N GLY A 52 -0.59 11.22 -21.90
CA GLY A 52 0.72 10.82 -22.42
C GLY A 52 1.11 9.40 -21.99
N LEU A 53 0.86 9.04 -20.73
CA LEU A 53 1.09 7.69 -20.24
C LEU A 53 0.17 6.67 -20.92
N ALA A 54 -1.11 7.00 -21.09
CA ALA A 54 -2.06 6.13 -21.79
C ALA A 54 -1.66 5.91 -23.27
N GLN A 55 -1.19 6.96 -23.94
CA GLN A 55 -0.66 6.89 -25.30
C GLN A 55 0.58 5.99 -25.35
N LEU A 56 1.57 6.20 -24.49
CA LEU A 56 2.75 5.34 -24.43
C LEU A 56 2.40 3.87 -24.19
N ALA A 57 1.43 3.60 -23.30
CA ALA A 57 0.98 2.24 -23.01
C ALA A 57 0.22 1.58 -24.17
N SER A 58 -0.26 2.36 -25.14
CA SER A 58 -1.00 1.89 -26.32
C SER A 58 -0.15 1.80 -27.59
N VAL A 59 1.06 2.36 -27.60
CA VAL A 59 2.00 2.22 -28.72
C VAL A 59 2.57 0.78 -28.73
N PRO A 60 2.43 0.04 -29.84
CA PRO A 60 3.04 -1.28 -30.02
C PRO A 60 4.56 -1.17 -30.14
N ASP A 61 5.29 -2.14 -29.58
CA ASP A 61 6.72 -2.36 -29.87
C ASP A 61 6.93 -2.84 -31.32
N ASP A 62 8.19 -2.97 -31.75
CA ASP A 62 8.56 -3.46 -33.09
C ASP A 62 8.02 -4.89 -33.38
N ASN A 63 7.57 -5.62 -32.34
CA ASN A 63 6.95 -6.94 -32.43
C ASN A 63 5.41 -6.89 -32.34
N GLY A 64 4.79 -5.70 -32.38
CA GLY A 64 3.34 -5.50 -32.29
C GLY A 64 2.75 -5.68 -30.89
N LYS A 65 3.56 -5.71 -29.82
CA LYS A 65 3.10 -5.79 -28.43
C LYS A 65 3.10 -4.40 -27.80
N ASN A 66 1.93 -3.97 -27.33
CA ASN A 66 1.82 -2.74 -26.56
C ASN A 66 2.73 -2.74 -25.32
N LEU A 67 3.32 -1.59 -25.01
CA LEU A 67 4.05 -1.32 -23.76
C LEU A 67 3.11 -1.49 -22.55
N LYS A 68 3.05 -2.70 -22.03
CA LYS A 68 2.29 -3.00 -20.81
C LYS A 68 3.08 -2.54 -19.60
N ILE A 69 2.84 -1.30 -19.14
CA ILE A 69 3.15 -0.89 -17.76
C ILE A 69 2.14 -1.61 -16.86
N LYS A 70 2.27 -2.93 -16.75
CA LYS A 70 1.49 -3.74 -15.83
C LYS A 70 2.24 -3.77 -14.51
N PHE A 71 1.70 -3.09 -13.51
CA PHE A 71 2.12 -3.37 -12.15
C PHE A 71 1.67 -4.78 -11.81
N ASP A 72 2.61 -5.66 -11.54
CA ASP A 72 2.30 -6.97 -10.98
C ASP A 72 1.89 -6.73 -9.53
N HIS A 73 0.60 -6.89 -9.26
CA HIS A 73 0.07 -6.76 -7.91
C HIS A 73 0.29 -8.11 -7.26
N GLY A 74 1.25 -8.18 -6.33
CA GLY A 74 1.57 -9.40 -5.61
C GLY A 74 1.62 -9.14 -4.13
N THR A 75 0.53 -9.41 -3.40
CA THR A 75 0.36 -9.17 -1.95
C THR A 75 -1.01 -9.63 -1.47
N THR A 76 -1.12 -10.02 -0.20
CA THR A 76 -2.40 -10.04 0.52
C THR A 76 -2.28 -9.23 1.81
N THR A 77 -3.13 -8.22 1.94
CA THR A 77 -3.32 -7.49 3.19
C THR A 77 -4.79 -7.54 3.56
N LEU A 78 -5.10 -7.68 4.84
CA LEU A 78 -6.47 -7.59 5.35
C LEU A 78 -6.51 -6.79 6.65
N GLY A 79 -7.68 -6.23 6.91
CA GLY A 79 -7.95 -5.50 8.13
C GLY A 79 -9.41 -5.59 8.51
N PHE A 80 -9.70 -5.80 9.80
CA PHE A 80 -11.07 -5.80 10.27
C PHE A 80 -11.21 -5.21 11.67
N ARG A 81 -12.37 -4.60 11.91
CA ARG A 81 -12.78 -3.98 13.18
C ARG A 81 -13.61 -4.96 13.98
N TYR A 82 -13.33 -5.08 15.26
CA TYR A 82 -14.11 -5.89 16.21
C TYR A 82 -14.18 -5.16 17.56
N GLN A 83 -14.84 -5.74 18.56
CA GLN A 83 -15.00 -5.11 19.88
C GLN A 83 -13.68 -4.69 20.55
N GLY A 84 -12.59 -5.44 20.30
CA GLY A 84 -11.27 -5.15 20.86
C GLY A 84 -10.44 -4.14 20.06
N GLY A 85 -10.92 -3.67 18.90
CA GLY A 85 -10.22 -2.67 18.08
C GLY A 85 -10.12 -3.03 16.61
N VAL A 86 -8.91 -2.92 16.03
CA VAL A 86 -8.66 -3.28 14.63
C VAL A 86 -7.51 -4.26 14.54
N VAL A 87 -7.71 -5.40 13.90
CA VAL A 87 -6.64 -6.33 13.54
C VAL A 87 -6.22 -6.05 12.10
N LEU A 88 -4.91 -5.95 11.86
CA LEU A 88 -4.31 -5.95 10.54
C LEU A 88 -3.45 -7.21 10.40
N ALA A 89 -3.63 -7.94 9.31
CA ALA A 89 -2.81 -9.09 8.98
C ALA A 89 -2.31 -8.98 7.54
N VAL A 90 -1.03 -9.25 7.31
CA VAL A 90 -0.40 -9.12 5.99
C VAL A 90 0.59 -10.25 5.73
N ASP A 91 0.81 -10.57 4.46
CA ASP A 91 1.95 -11.37 4.02
C ASP A 91 3.21 -10.50 3.84
N SER A 92 4.35 -11.09 3.46
CA SER A 92 5.63 -10.37 3.35
C SER A 92 6.39 -10.63 2.05
N ARG A 93 5.79 -11.30 1.07
CA ARG A 93 6.40 -11.55 -0.24
C ARG A 93 6.36 -10.31 -1.12
N ALA A 94 7.47 -9.97 -1.75
CA ALA A 94 7.56 -8.94 -2.79
C ALA A 94 8.12 -9.55 -4.07
N THR A 95 7.43 -9.33 -5.18
CA THR A 95 7.75 -9.94 -6.49
C THR A 95 8.03 -8.87 -7.55
N GLY A 96 8.95 -9.18 -8.47
CA GLY A 96 9.14 -8.46 -9.73
C GLY A 96 8.75 -9.40 -10.88
N GLY A 97 7.48 -9.40 -11.27
CA GLY A 97 6.92 -10.45 -12.12
C GLY A 97 6.97 -11.81 -11.45
N GLN A 98 7.51 -12.80 -12.15
CA GLN A 98 7.62 -14.17 -11.64
C GLN A 98 8.77 -14.36 -10.65
N PHE A 99 9.67 -13.38 -10.52
CA PHE A 99 10.80 -13.44 -9.61
C PHE A 99 10.41 -12.95 -8.21
N ILE A 100 10.70 -13.75 -7.18
CA ILE A 100 10.53 -13.34 -5.79
C ILE A 100 11.74 -12.51 -5.38
N GLY A 101 11.54 -11.19 -5.25
CA GLY A 101 12.59 -10.26 -4.84
C GLY A 101 12.86 -10.29 -3.33
N SER A 102 11.82 -10.48 -2.51
CA SER A 102 11.96 -10.63 -1.06
C SER A 102 10.83 -11.47 -0.47
N GLN A 103 11.12 -12.18 0.62
CA GLN A 103 10.12 -12.90 1.42
C GLN A 103 9.86 -12.22 2.76
N SER A 104 10.50 -11.10 3.08
CA SER A 104 10.48 -10.48 4.42
C SER A 104 10.04 -9.01 4.42
N MET A 105 9.46 -8.52 3.33
CA MET A 105 8.99 -7.14 3.18
C MET A 105 7.98 -6.79 4.28
N LYS A 106 8.15 -5.64 4.94
CA LYS A 106 7.19 -5.13 5.93
C LYS A 106 6.07 -4.40 5.21
N LYS A 107 4.87 -5.01 5.19
CA LYS A 107 3.69 -4.45 4.52
C LYS A 107 2.69 -3.76 5.45
N ILE A 108 3.02 -3.70 6.74
CA ILE A 108 2.39 -2.79 7.70
C ILE A 108 3.44 -1.72 8.01
N VAL A 109 3.06 -0.46 7.83
CA VAL A 109 3.87 0.70 8.17
C VAL A 109 3.28 1.38 9.39
N GLU A 110 4.14 1.60 10.37
CA GLU A 110 3.88 2.33 11.59
C GLU A 110 3.93 3.84 11.25
N ILE A 111 2.77 4.43 10.93
CA ILE A 111 2.69 5.86 10.57
C ILE A 111 3.02 6.72 11.79
N ASN A 112 2.49 6.34 12.95
CA ASN A 112 2.80 6.87 14.27
C ASN A 112 2.33 5.85 15.33
N ASP A 113 2.43 6.20 16.62
CA ASP A 113 2.05 5.31 17.73
C ASP A 113 0.56 4.90 17.76
N TYR A 114 -0.31 5.53 16.95
CA TYR A 114 -1.76 5.34 16.97
C TYR A 114 -2.41 5.19 15.57
N LEU A 115 -1.60 5.08 14.51
CA LEU A 115 -2.01 4.89 13.12
C LEU A 115 -1.11 3.84 12.45
N LEU A 116 -1.74 2.89 11.80
CA LEU A 116 -1.09 1.90 10.95
C LEU A 116 -1.56 2.09 9.49
N GLY A 117 -0.62 1.96 8.55
CA GLY A 117 -0.86 1.88 7.12
C GLY A 117 -0.54 0.49 6.60
N THR A 118 -1.23 0.05 5.54
CA THR A 118 -0.88 -1.18 4.81
C THR A 118 -0.39 -0.89 3.40
N LEU A 119 0.46 -1.77 2.89
CA LEU A 119 1.08 -1.64 1.58
C LEU A 119 0.50 -2.68 0.63
N ALA A 120 -0.24 -2.23 -0.38
CA ALA A 120 -0.59 -3.03 -1.54
C ALA A 120 -0.53 -2.16 -2.80
N GLY A 121 0.04 -2.68 -3.88
CA GLY A 121 0.36 -1.92 -5.09
C GLY A 121 1.87 -1.71 -5.25
N GLY A 122 2.27 -0.59 -5.83
CA GLY A 122 3.67 -0.22 -5.99
C GLY A 122 4.34 0.00 -4.65
N ALA A 123 5.32 -0.84 -4.30
CA ALA A 123 6.01 -0.75 -3.01
C ALA A 123 6.64 0.63 -2.77
N ALA A 124 7.20 1.25 -3.81
CA ALA A 124 7.77 2.60 -3.73
C ALA A 124 6.70 3.66 -3.46
N ASP A 125 5.57 3.59 -4.16
CA ASP A 125 4.46 4.54 -4.02
C ASP A 125 3.88 4.48 -2.61
N CYS A 126 3.57 3.29 -2.11
CA CYS A 126 3.01 3.14 -0.76
C CYS A 126 3.97 3.65 0.31
N VAL A 127 5.23 3.21 0.30
CA VAL A 127 6.23 3.64 1.31
C VAL A 127 6.46 5.14 1.29
N TYR A 128 6.52 5.75 0.10
CA TYR A 128 6.70 7.19 -0.04
C TYR A 128 5.50 7.95 0.54
N TRP A 129 4.28 7.59 0.12
CA TRP A 129 3.07 8.28 0.54
C TRP A 129 2.73 8.05 2.01
N ASP A 130 3.04 6.89 2.59
CA ASP A 130 2.95 6.64 4.03
C ASP A 130 3.88 7.56 4.83
N ARG A 131 5.13 7.73 4.36
CA ARG A 131 6.09 8.66 4.99
C ARG A 131 5.62 10.11 4.91
N VAL A 132 5.06 10.52 3.77
CA VAL A 132 4.49 11.86 3.60
C VAL A 132 3.29 12.04 4.53
N LEU A 133 2.41 11.04 4.65
CA LEU A 133 1.29 11.05 5.56
C LEU A 133 1.76 11.18 7.02
N ALA A 134 2.75 10.40 7.45
CA ALA A 134 3.33 10.48 8.80
C ALA A 134 3.82 11.90 9.12
N LYS A 135 4.53 12.54 8.18
CA LYS A 135 4.95 13.94 8.31
C LYS A 135 3.75 14.87 8.48
N GLN A 136 2.72 14.75 7.64
CA GLN A 136 1.54 15.62 7.72
C GLN A 136 0.76 15.43 9.02
N CYS A 137 0.60 14.18 9.47
CA CYS A 137 -0.01 13.84 10.76
C CYS A 137 0.75 14.49 11.92
N ARG A 138 2.09 14.43 11.90
CA ARG A 138 2.93 15.07 12.93
C ARG A 138 2.82 16.60 12.90
N MET A 139 2.82 17.21 11.72
CA MET A 139 2.65 18.66 11.57
C MET A 139 1.27 19.11 12.08
N TYR A 140 0.21 18.35 11.81
CA TYR A 140 -1.12 18.60 12.34
C TYR A 140 -1.13 18.58 13.88
N GLU A 141 -0.50 17.56 14.46
CA GLU A 141 -0.43 17.40 15.92
C GLU A 141 0.30 18.58 16.58
N LEU A 142 1.43 19.02 16.03
CA LEU A 142 2.19 20.15 16.57
C LEU A 142 1.42 21.49 16.47
N ARG A 143 0.67 21.70 15.39
CA ARG A 143 -0.11 22.93 15.18
C ARG A 143 -1.32 23.01 16.09
N ASN A 144 -2.03 21.90 16.26
CA ASN A 144 -3.31 21.87 16.98
C ASN A 144 -3.18 21.40 18.43
N ARG A 145 -2.01 20.87 18.82
CA ARG A 145 -1.78 20.20 20.12
C ARG A 145 -2.76 19.05 20.38
N GLU A 146 -3.23 18.43 19.30
CA GLU A 146 -4.19 17.33 19.33
C GLU A 146 -3.85 16.32 18.24
N ARG A 147 -3.97 15.03 18.56
CA ARG A 147 -3.79 13.94 17.59
C ARG A 147 -4.80 14.06 16.44
N ILE A 148 -4.34 13.82 15.23
CA ILE A 148 -5.21 13.74 14.05
C ILE A 148 -6.18 12.55 14.16
N SER A 149 -7.43 12.71 13.72
CA SER A 149 -8.39 11.60 13.62
C SER A 149 -8.05 10.67 12.45
N VAL A 150 -8.48 9.41 12.52
CA VAL A 150 -8.29 8.43 11.43
C VAL A 150 -9.02 8.91 10.17
N ALA A 151 -10.19 9.51 10.36
CA ALA A 151 -10.97 10.10 9.29
C ALA A 151 -10.23 11.25 8.57
N ALA A 152 -9.54 12.12 9.32
CA ALA A 152 -8.79 13.23 8.75
C ALA A 152 -7.50 12.73 8.06
N ALA A 153 -6.76 11.82 8.68
CA ALA A 153 -5.56 11.22 8.08
C ALA A 153 -5.88 10.53 6.73
N SER A 154 -6.93 9.70 6.70
CA SER A 154 -7.39 9.05 5.47
C SER A 154 -7.85 10.04 4.39
N LYS A 155 -8.42 11.19 4.77
CA LYS A 155 -8.84 12.22 3.80
C LYS A 155 -7.66 13.01 3.25
N LEU A 156 -6.64 13.29 4.08
CA LEU A 156 -5.41 13.93 3.64
C LEU A 156 -4.72 13.10 2.54
N ILE A 157 -4.52 11.81 2.78
CA ILE A 157 -3.86 10.95 1.79
C ILE A 157 -4.66 10.80 0.51
N SER A 158 -5.99 10.63 0.59
CA SER A 158 -6.88 10.56 -0.57
C SER A 158 -6.77 11.83 -1.43
N ASN A 159 -6.75 13.01 -0.81
CA ASN A 159 -6.59 14.28 -1.55
C ASN A 159 -5.19 14.43 -2.16
N MET A 160 -4.13 14.01 -1.47
CA MET A 160 -2.75 14.08 -1.99
C MET A 160 -2.59 13.20 -3.23
N VAL A 161 -3.08 11.96 -3.15
CA VAL A 161 -2.97 10.95 -4.21
C VAL A 161 -3.87 11.28 -5.40
N TYR A 162 -5.05 11.86 -5.17
CA TYR A 162 -5.96 12.26 -6.24
C TYR A 162 -5.35 13.28 -7.22
N ASN A 163 -4.40 14.11 -6.77
CA ASN A 163 -3.67 15.05 -7.66
C ASN A 163 -2.84 14.34 -8.73
N TYR A 164 -2.55 13.05 -8.53
CA TYR A 164 -1.76 12.19 -9.42
C TYR A 164 -2.62 11.14 -10.13
N LYS A 165 -3.95 11.30 -10.08
CA LYS A 165 -4.89 10.39 -10.74
C LYS A 165 -4.58 10.28 -12.23
N GLY A 166 -4.51 9.04 -12.73
CA GLY A 166 -4.19 8.74 -14.13
C GLY A 166 -2.71 8.89 -14.49
N MET A 167 -1.82 9.31 -13.57
CA MET A 167 -0.38 9.47 -13.81
C MET A 167 0.44 8.22 -13.48
N GLY A 168 -0.22 7.07 -13.25
CA GLY A 168 0.45 5.78 -13.04
C GLY A 168 0.82 5.44 -11.59
N LEU A 169 0.28 6.15 -10.59
CA LEU A 169 0.39 5.71 -9.19
C LEU A 169 -0.35 4.38 -8.99
N SER A 170 0.25 3.45 -8.25
CA SER A 170 -0.36 2.19 -7.86
C SER A 170 -0.33 2.04 -6.34
N MET A 171 -1.49 2.23 -5.70
CA MET A 171 -1.60 2.04 -4.26
C MET A 171 -3.03 1.66 -3.86
N GLY A 172 -3.12 0.74 -2.90
CA GLY A 172 -4.32 0.38 -2.15
C GLY A 172 -3.91 0.22 -0.70
N MET A 173 -4.21 1.22 0.12
CA MET A 173 -3.82 1.24 1.53
C MET A 173 -5.03 1.17 2.43
N MET A 174 -4.89 0.43 3.52
CA MET A 174 -5.77 0.53 4.66
C MET A 174 -5.12 1.41 5.70
N ILE A 175 -5.88 2.36 6.25
CA ILE A 175 -5.49 3.18 7.38
C ILE A 175 -6.31 2.73 8.57
N ALA A 176 -5.65 2.14 9.54
CA ALA A 176 -6.21 1.74 10.82
C ALA A 176 -5.75 2.67 11.93
N GLY A 177 -6.63 2.96 12.87
CA GLY A 177 -6.29 3.76 14.04
C GLY A 177 -7.39 3.73 15.08
N TRP A 178 -7.12 4.35 16.22
CA TRP A 178 -8.12 4.60 17.24
C TRP A 178 -8.24 6.10 17.48
N ASP A 179 -9.45 6.65 17.31
CA ASP A 179 -9.72 8.06 17.58
C ASP A 179 -10.86 8.24 18.61
N LYS A 180 -11.28 9.49 18.81
CA LYS A 180 -12.36 9.85 19.75
C LYS A 180 -13.69 9.14 19.48
N ARG A 181 -13.89 8.59 18.27
CA ARG A 181 -15.09 7.82 17.87
C ARG A 181 -14.87 6.31 17.97
N GLY A 182 -13.74 5.87 18.50
CA GLY A 182 -13.35 4.46 18.64
C GLY A 182 -12.45 3.97 17.50
N PRO A 183 -12.41 2.65 17.25
CA PRO A 183 -11.57 2.07 16.22
C PRO A 183 -12.05 2.51 14.83
N GLY A 184 -11.15 3.02 14.01
CA GLY A 184 -11.40 3.46 12.64
C GLY A 184 -10.60 2.64 11.63
N LEU A 185 -11.23 2.27 10.53
CA LEU A 185 -10.60 1.58 9.40
C LEU A 185 -11.10 2.18 8.09
N TYR A 186 -10.17 2.65 7.26
CA TYR A 186 -10.45 3.28 5.98
C TYR A 186 -9.62 2.63 4.88
N TYR A 187 -10.23 2.38 3.74
CA TYR A 187 -9.54 2.02 2.51
C TYR A 187 -9.34 3.28 1.66
N VAL A 188 -8.14 3.45 1.10
CA VAL A 188 -7.79 4.50 0.14
C VAL A 188 -7.02 3.90 -1.03
N ASP A 189 -7.37 4.28 -2.26
CA ASP A 189 -6.69 3.84 -3.48
C ASP A 189 -6.06 4.99 -4.30
N SER A 190 -5.31 4.62 -5.34
CA SER A 190 -4.68 5.53 -6.30
C SER A 190 -5.67 6.35 -7.12
N GLU A 191 -6.93 5.93 -7.21
CA GLU A 191 -7.99 6.66 -7.92
C GLU A 191 -8.62 7.77 -7.08
N GLY A 192 -8.21 7.86 -5.81
CA GLY A 192 -8.70 8.79 -4.80
C GLY A 192 -9.95 8.30 -4.08
N THR A 193 -10.38 7.06 -4.29
CA THR A 193 -11.47 6.44 -3.54
C THR A 193 -11.11 6.42 -2.07
N ARG A 194 -12.09 6.72 -1.22
CA ARG A 194 -11.94 6.64 0.23
C ARG A 194 -13.20 6.09 0.87
N THR A 195 -13.09 4.91 1.44
CA THR A 195 -14.25 4.19 1.98
C THR A 195 -14.00 3.78 3.44
N PRO A 196 -14.83 4.24 4.40
CA PRO A 196 -14.85 3.65 5.74
C PRO A 196 -15.46 2.25 5.69
N GLY A 197 -14.93 1.31 6.47
CA GLY A 197 -15.46 -0.05 6.50
C GLY A 197 -15.21 -0.78 7.80
N LYS A 198 -15.81 -1.96 7.91
CA LYS A 198 -15.56 -2.89 9.01
C LYS A 198 -14.52 -3.94 8.66
N VAL A 199 -14.47 -4.34 7.39
CA VAL A 199 -13.62 -5.40 6.88
C VAL A 199 -13.11 -4.95 5.52
N PHE A 200 -11.81 -5.11 5.29
CA PHE A 200 -11.19 -4.92 3.99
C PHE A 200 -10.13 -5.99 3.76
N SER A 201 -9.95 -6.34 2.49
CA SER A 201 -8.88 -7.20 2.01
C SER A 201 -8.41 -6.63 0.68
N VAL A 202 -7.10 -6.41 0.55
CA VAL A 202 -6.49 -5.68 -0.57
C VAL A 202 -5.27 -6.44 -1.06
N GLY A 203 -5.15 -6.56 -2.38
CA GLY A 203 -4.05 -7.25 -3.07
C GLY A 203 -4.54 -8.43 -3.91
N SER A 204 -3.60 -9.16 -4.52
CA SER A 204 -3.87 -10.29 -5.42
C SER A 204 -4.59 -11.44 -4.74
N GLY A 205 -4.21 -11.77 -3.50
CA GLY A 205 -4.86 -12.84 -2.74
C GLY A 205 -6.06 -12.39 -1.91
N SER A 206 -6.54 -11.15 -2.12
CA SER A 206 -7.62 -10.56 -1.32
C SER A 206 -8.90 -11.39 -1.33
N VAL A 207 -9.27 -11.94 -2.49
CA VAL A 207 -10.46 -12.78 -2.68
C VAL A 207 -10.39 -14.09 -1.90
N PHE A 208 -9.20 -14.66 -1.74
CA PHE A 208 -9.00 -15.87 -0.94
C PHE A 208 -9.10 -15.57 0.55
N ALA A 209 -8.53 -14.45 0.99
CA ALA A 209 -8.62 -14.00 2.37
C ALA A 209 -10.07 -13.70 2.79
N PHE A 210 -10.88 -13.09 1.92
CA PHE A 210 -12.30 -12.84 2.19
C PHE A 210 -13.07 -14.13 2.47
N GLY A 211 -12.83 -15.20 1.72
CA GLY A 211 -13.56 -16.46 1.91
C GLY A 211 -13.44 -17.04 3.32
N VAL A 212 -12.26 -16.91 3.94
CA VAL A 212 -12.04 -17.34 5.33
C VAL A 212 -12.53 -16.28 6.31
N LEU A 213 -12.20 -15.01 6.06
CA LEU A 213 -12.52 -13.90 6.96
C LEU A 213 -14.03 -13.76 7.16
N ASP A 214 -14.81 -13.77 6.09
CA ASP A 214 -16.27 -13.61 6.14
C ASP A 214 -16.96 -14.78 6.84
N SER A 215 -16.36 -15.97 6.84
CA SER A 215 -16.91 -17.16 7.51
C SER A 215 -16.71 -17.13 9.03
N GLY A 216 -15.62 -16.54 9.51
CA GLY A 216 -15.26 -16.50 10.93
C GLY A 216 -15.49 -15.15 11.62
N TYR A 217 -15.75 -14.09 10.85
CA TYR A 217 -15.86 -12.74 11.39
C TYR A 217 -17.09 -12.54 12.26
N ASN A 218 -16.87 -12.05 13.48
CA ASN A 218 -17.90 -11.61 14.40
C ASN A 218 -17.44 -10.34 15.12
N TRP A 219 -18.37 -9.46 15.50
CA TRP A 219 -18.04 -8.28 16.30
C TRP A 219 -17.54 -8.67 17.70
N ASN A 220 -18.08 -9.75 18.26
CA ASN A 220 -17.82 -10.17 19.64
C ASN A 220 -16.66 -11.16 19.79
N LEU A 221 -15.69 -11.16 18.87
CA LEU A 221 -14.50 -12.01 18.96
C LEU A 221 -13.62 -11.62 20.15
N THR A 222 -13.03 -12.61 20.82
CA THR A 222 -11.92 -12.37 21.74
C THR A 222 -10.67 -11.94 20.97
N ASP A 223 -9.70 -11.33 21.66
CA ASP A 223 -8.44 -10.89 21.06
C ASP A 223 -7.72 -12.07 20.36
N GLU A 224 -7.62 -13.22 21.01
CA GLU A 224 -6.96 -14.41 20.46
C GLU A 224 -7.69 -14.99 19.25
N GLU A 225 -9.03 -15.06 19.28
CA GLU A 225 -9.82 -15.50 18.12
C GLU A 225 -9.68 -14.56 16.93
N ALA A 226 -9.59 -13.24 17.18
CA ALA A 226 -9.37 -12.26 16.13
C ALA A 226 -7.97 -12.39 15.53
N TYR A 227 -6.93 -12.60 16.35
CA TYR A 227 -5.58 -12.82 15.85
C TYR A 227 -5.48 -14.09 15.00
N ASP A 228 -6.08 -15.18 15.47
CA ASP A 228 -6.11 -16.44 14.74
C ASP A 228 -6.90 -16.33 13.43
N LEU A 229 -8.05 -15.66 13.43
CA LEU A 229 -8.83 -15.42 12.22
C LEU A 229 -8.01 -14.63 11.18
N GLY A 230 -7.37 -13.54 11.60
CA GLY A 230 -6.53 -12.74 10.70
C GLY A 230 -5.37 -13.54 10.11
N ARG A 231 -4.69 -14.33 10.95
CA ARG A 231 -3.59 -15.23 10.56
C ARG A 231 -4.05 -16.31 9.59
N ARG A 232 -5.13 -17.04 9.90
CA ARG A 232 -5.72 -18.09 9.04
C ARG A 232 -6.14 -17.53 7.69
N SER A 233 -6.75 -16.34 7.67
CA SER A 233 -7.17 -15.70 6.42
C SER A 233 -5.99 -15.36 5.50
N ILE A 234 -4.89 -14.83 6.04
CA ILE A 234 -3.68 -14.61 5.23
C ILE A 234 -3.06 -15.95 4.83
N TYR A 235 -2.96 -16.92 5.73
CA TYR A 235 -2.39 -18.23 5.42
C TYR A 235 -3.08 -18.89 4.22
N HIS A 236 -4.42 -18.96 4.22
CA HIS A 236 -5.17 -19.54 3.10
C HIS A 236 -4.98 -18.75 1.80
N ALA A 237 -4.83 -17.43 1.87
CA ALA A 237 -4.48 -16.64 0.70
C ALA A 237 -3.07 -16.97 0.19
N THR A 238 -2.07 -17.07 1.06
CA THR A 238 -0.68 -17.44 0.67
C THR A 238 -0.58 -18.84 0.09
N HIS A 239 -1.45 -19.76 0.49
CA HIS A 239 -1.49 -21.11 -0.05
C HIS A 239 -2.07 -21.17 -1.48
N ARG A 240 -2.95 -20.22 -1.85
CA ARG A 240 -3.64 -20.21 -3.14
C ARG A 240 -3.08 -19.20 -4.13
N ASP A 241 -2.67 -18.02 -3.66
CA ASP A 241 -2.10 -16.97 -4.49
C ASP A 241 -0.57 -17.10 -4.58
N ALA A 242 -0.05 -17.26 -5.80
CA ALA A 242 1.38 -17.44 -6.04
C ALA A 242 2.22 -16.24 -5.60
N TYR A 243 1.64 -15.04 -5.62
CA TYR A 243 2.35 -13.80 -5.31
C TYR A 243 2.27 -13.40 -3.83
N SER A 244 1.53 -14.16 -3.02
CA SER A 244 1.44 -13.97 -1.57
C SER A 244 2.25 -15.03 -0.83
N GLY A 245 2.95 -14.66 0.24
CA GLY A 245 3.68 -15.63 1.06
C GLY A 245 4.74 -15.03 1.98
N GLY A 246 5.64 -15.89 2.45
CA GLY A 246 6.71 -15.53 3.38
C GLY A 246 6.25 -15.63 4.83
N ILE A 247 6.29 -14.51 5.53
CA ILE A 247 5.95 -14.34 6.93
C ILE A 247 4.59 -13.63 7.02
N ILE A 248 3.69 -14.19 7.82
CA ILE A 248 2.43 -13.57 8.19
C ILE A 248 2.69 -12.69 9.40
N ARG A 249 2.34 -11.41 9.29
CA ARG A 249 2.45 -10.46 10.40
C ARG A 249 1.08 -10.02 10.86
N VAL A 250 0.85 -10.06 12.16
CA VAL A 250 -0.41 -9.63 12.79
C VAL A 250 -0.13 -8.46 13.73
N TYR A 251 -0.90 -7.39 13.55
CA TYR A 251 -0.88 -6.20 14.40
C TYR A 251 -2.28 -5.96 14.95
N HIS A 252 -2.34 -5.43 16.16
CA HIS A 252 -3.58 -5.03 16.81
C HIS A 252 -3.54 -3.55 17.17
N MET A 253 -4.47 -2.78 16.64
CA MET A 253 -4.74 -1.41 17.03
C MET A 253 -5.71 -1.37 18.23
N LYS A 254 -5.20 -1.03 19.40
CA LYS A 254 -5.96 -0.78 20.65
C LYS A 254 -6.16 0.72 20.85
N GLU A 255 -6.95 1.09 21.87
CA GLU A 255 -7.14 2.49 22.27
C GLU A 255 -5.82 3.17 22.68
N THR A 256 -4.92 2.43 23.32
CA THR A 256 -3.62 2.94 23.78
C THR A 256 -2.60 3.11 22.66
N GLY A 257 -2.83 2.50 21.48
CA GLY A 257 -1.88 2.44 20.38
C GLY A 257 -1.87 1.05 19.73
N TRP A 258 -0.97 0.85 18.77
CA TRP A 258 -0.80 -0.46 18.14
C TRP A 258 0.16 -1.37 18.92
N VAL A 259 -0.06 -2.67 18.78
CA VAL A 259 0.79 -3.73 19.33
C VAL A 259 1.11 -4.71 18.21
N HIS A 260 2.39 -5.07 18.09
CA HIS A 260 2.83 -6.18 17.26
C HIS A 260 2.52 -7.50 17.96
N ILE A 261 1.80 -8.41 17.31
CA ILE A 261 1.33 -9.66 17.91
C ILE A 261 2.23 -10.83 17.54
N SER A 262 2.49 -11.03 16.24
CA SER A 262 3.25 -12.18 15.76
C SER A 262 3.86 -11.93 14.38
N ASP A 263 4.99 -12.61 14.14
CA ASP A 263 5.66 -12.79 12.84
C ASP A 263 5.91 -14.29 12.68
N GLU A 264 5.10 -14.97 11.86
CA GLU A 264 5.14 -16.44 11.72
C GLU A 264 5.31 -16.84 10.25
N ASP A 265 6.17 -17.82 9.97
CA ASP A 265 6.37 -18.30 8.60
C ASP A 265 5.15 -19.09 8.11
N CYS A 266 4.73 -18.86 6.87
CA CYS A 266 3.60 -19.56 6.25
C CYS A 266 3.79 -21.09 6.26
N LYS A 267 5.03 -21.57 6.18
CA LYS A 267 5.38 -22.99 6.22
C LYS A 267 5.13 -23.59 7.59
N ASP A 268 5.50 -22.90 8.66
CA ASP A 268 5.30 -23.40 10.02
C ASP A 268 3.80 -23.45 10.35
N LEU A 269 3.07 -22.41 9.93
CA LEU A 269 1.61 -22.36 10.02
C LEU A 269 0.93 -23.46 9.20
N HIS A 270 1.49 -23.83 8.05
CA HIS A 270 0.95 -24.93 7.24
C HIS A 270 0.92 -26.24 8.02
N TYR A 271 2.03 -26.62 8.64
CA TYR A 271 2.12 -27.85 9.41
C TYR A 271 1.26 -27.80 10.67
N MET A 272 1.24 -26.66 11.38
CA MET A 272 0.37 -26.46 12.54
C MET A 272 -1.12 -26.67 12.21
N TYR A 273 -1.63 -26.04 11.16
CA TYR A 273 -3.03 -26.20 10.76
C TYR A 273 -3.33 -27.58 10.16
N GLN A 274 -2.34 -28.24 9.57
CA GLN A 274 -2.50 -29.61 9.07
C GLN A 274 -2.65 -30.60 10.23
N GLU A 275 -1.87 -30.45 11.30
CA GLU A 275 -1.98 -31.24 12.52
C GLU A 275 -3.32 -30.99 13.24
N GLU A 276 -3.75 -29.73 13.39
CA GLU A 276 -5.07 -29.40 13.94
C GLU A 276 -6.19 -30.09 13.16
N LYS A 277 -6.13 -30.06 11.83
CA LYS A 277 -7.13 -30.70 10.97
C LYS A 277 -7.14 -32.22 11.14
N GLN A 278 -5.98 -32.86 11.29
CA GLN A 278 -5.90 -34.30 11.54
C GLN A 278 -6.48 -34.66 12.91
N ASN A 279 -6.20 -33.85 13.93
CA ASN A 279 -6.73 -34.05 15.28
C ASN A 279 -8.23 -33.82 15.37
N ALA A 280 -8.82 -32.95 14.55
CA ALA A 280 -10.26 -32.71 14.52
C ALA A 280 -11.08 -33.81 13.81
N VAL A 281 -10.41 -34.68 13.03
CA VAL A 281 -11.05 -35.78 12.28
C VAL A 281 -11.01 -37.10 13.05
N ASN A 282 -10.13 -37.21 14.05
CA ASN A 282 -10.03 -38.34 14.97
C ASN A 282 -10.85 -38.12 16.25
#